data_AF-A0A1Y6HM85-F1
#
_entry.id   AF-A0A1Y6HM85-F1
#
_cell.length_a   1.000
_cell.length_b   1.000
_cell.length_c   1.000
_cell.angle_alpha   90.00
_cell.angle_beta   90.00
_cell.angle_gamma   90.00
#
_symmetry.space_group_name_H-M   'P 1'
#
loop_
_entity.id
_entity.type
_entity.pdbx_description
1 polymer ?
#
loop_
_entity_poly.entity_id
_entity_poly.type
_entity_poly.pdbx_seq_one_letter_code
_entity_poly.pdbx_strand_id
1 'polypeptide(L)'
;MQSCVGRGILEEGTLPGGLNVSRRAPAMYRELSSKPEAAMRDPLTTLDWVNLYALAVNEENAAGGRVVTAPTDGAAGIIPSVLHYFDRFCAGAS
;
A
#
# COMPACT_ATOMS: atom_id res chain seq x y z
N MET A 1 -9.32 -0.67 -7.44
CA MET A 1 -8.32 -0.13 -6.50
C MET A 1 -7.52 -1.23 -5.80
N GLN A 2 -8.15 -2.27 -5.24
CA GLN A 2 -7.46 -3.43 -4.61
C GLN A 2 -6.39 -4.08 -5.51
N SER A 3 -6.68 -4.28 -6.80
CA SER A 3 -5.71 -4.82 -7.76
C SER A 3 -4.46 -3.96 -7.94
N CYS A 4 -4.57 -2.64 -7.72
CA CYS A 4 -3.42 -1.73 -7.78
C CYS A 4 -2.51 -1.94 -6.57
N VAL A 5 -3.09 -2.00 -5.36
CA VAL A 5 -2.38 -2.38 -4.14
C VAL A 5 -1.69 -3.74 -4.34
N GLY A 6 -2.42 -4.74 -4.85
CA GLY A 6 -1.91 -6.08 -5.11
C GLY A 6 -0.70 -6.13 -6.04
N ARG A 7 -0.64 -5.30 -7.08
CA ARG A 7 0.56 -5.19 -7.92
C ARG A 7 1.70 -4.49 -7.20
N GLY A 8 1.42 -3.37 -6.52
CA GLY A 8 2.44 -2.60 -5.81
C GLY A 8 3.16 -3.38 -4.71
N ILE A 9 2.48 -4.32 -4.04
CA ILE A 9 3.11 -5.20 -3.05
C ILE A 9 3.94 -6.35 -3.65
N LEU A 10 3.77 -6.65 -4.95
CA LEU A 10 4.48 -7.74 -5.62
C LEU A 10 5.66 -7.24 -6.47
N GLU A 11 5.53 -6.05 -7.05
CA GLU A 11 6.49 -5.51 -8.01
C GLU A 11 7.72 -4.92 -7.30
N GLU A 12 8.89 -5.48 -7.54
CA GLU A 12 10.17 -5.02 -6.98
C GLU A 12 10.92 -4.09 -7.95
N GLY A 13 12.07 -3.58 -7.49
CA GLY A 13 13.01 -2.81 -8.32
C GLY A 13 13.06 -1.32 -8.00
N THR A 14 13.56 -0.56 -8.97
CA THR A 14 13.80 0.89 -8.85
C THR A 14 12.82 1.65 -9.74
N LEU A 15 12.16 2.67 -9.18
CA LEU A 15 11.25 3.52 -9.92
C LEU A 15 11.97 4.29 -11.03
N PRO A 16 11.32 4.49 -12.19
CA PRO A 16 11.87 5.31 -13.26
C PRO A 16 11.94 6.80 -12.84
N GLY A 17 12.61 7.62 -13.64
CA GLY A 17 12.71 9.08 -13.41
C GLY A 17 14.06 9.57 -12.88
N GLY A 18 15.09 8.72 -12.82
CA GLY A 18 16.48 9.13 -12.58
C GLY A 18 16.82 9.47 -11.13
N LEU A 19 15.88 9.34 -10.20
CA LEU A 19 16.08 9.60 -8.77
C LEU A 19 16.58 8.37 -7.98
N ASN A 20 16.73 7.22 -8.63
CA ASN A 20 17.16 5.95 -8.03
C ASN A 20 16.34 5.54 -6.79
N VAL A 21 15.02 5.76 -6.81
CA VAL A 21 14.13 5.43 -5.70
C VAL A 21 13.75 3.96 -5.77
N SER A 22 14.14 3.16 -4.78
CA SER A 22 13.73 1.75 -4.69
C SER A 22 12.27 1.64 -4.23
N ARG A 23 11.53 0.68 -4.80
CA ARG A 23 10.19 0.30 -4.34
C ARG A 23 10.28 -0.32 -2.94
N ARG A 24 9.45 0.15 -2.02
CA ARG A 24 9.45 -0.24 -0.61
C ARG A 24 8.30 -1.15 -0.24
N ALA A 25 7.17 -1.06 -0.97
CA ALA A 25 5.98 -1.82 -0.65
C ALA A 25 6.20 -3.35 -0.58
N PRO A 26 6.98 -4.00 -1.46
CA PRO A 26 7.18 -5.45 -1.39
C PRO A 26 7.90 -5.92 -0.12
N ALA A 27 8.96 -5.20 0.28
CA ALA A 27 9.72 -5.52 1.48
C ALA A 27 8.87 -5.31 2.75
N MET A 28 8.14 -4.18 2.81
CA MET A 28 7.23 -3.86 3.91
C MET A 28 6.08 -4.87 4.01
N TYR A 29 5.51 -5.32 2.87
CA TYR A 29 4.48 -6.36 2.86
C TYR A 29 5.00 -7.68 3.43
N ARG A 30 6.22 -8.11 3.07
CA ARG A 30 6.83 -9.32 3.63
C ARG A 30 7.02 -9.22 5.13
N GLU A 31 7.52 -8.09 5.61
CA GLU A 31 7.72 -7.86 7.04
C GLU A 31 6.39 -7.91 7.81
N LEU A 32 5.40 -7.13 7.38
CA LEU A 32 4.09 -7.06 8.06
C LEU A 32 3.33 -8.39 7.97
N SER A 33 3.46 -9.12 6.87
CA SER A 33 2.84 -10.44 6.70
C SER A 33 3.50 -11.52 7.55
N SER A 34 4.77 -11.34 7.94
CA SER A 34 5.48 -12.31 8.80
C SER A 34 5.06 -12.24 10.27
N LYS A 35 4.34 -11.17 10.69
CA LYS A 35 3.93 -10.92 12.09
C LYS A 35 2.41 -10.67 12.20
N PRO A 36 1.56 -11.64 11.81
CA PRO A 36 0.11 -11.43 11.72
C PRO A 36 -0.55 -11.10 13.07
N GLU A 37 -0.04 -11.66 14.18
CA GLU A 37 -0.60 -11.39 15.52
C GLU A 37 -0.33 -9.96 16.02
N ALA A 38 0.80 -9.36 15.61
CA ALA A 38 1.14 -7.98 15.97
C ALA A 38 0.17 -6.98 15.31
N ALA A 39 -0.23 -7.25 14.06
CA ALA A 39 -1.15 -6.41 13.31
C ALA A 39 -2.55 -6.30 13.92
N MET A 40 -2.97 -7.26 14.75
CA MET A 40 -4.27 -7.21 15.44
C MET A 40 -4.20 -6.58 16.84
N ARG A 41 -3.00 -6.45 17.43
CA ARG A 41 -2.83 -6.03 18.83
C ARG A 41 -2.18 -4.66 18.99
N ASP A 42 -1.40 -4.22 18.01
CA ASP A 42 -0.62 -2.99 18.08
C ASP A 42 -1.14 -1.94 17.07
N PRO A 43 -1.67 -0.79 17.54
CA PRO A 43 -2.09 0.30 16.67
C PRO A 43 -0.99 0.83 15.73
N LEU A 44 0.28 0.77 16.13
CA LEU A 44 1.40 1.21 15.27
C LEU A 44 1.56 0.27 14.08
N THR A 45 1.52 -1.05 14.31
CA THR A 45 1.52 -2.05 13.23
C THR A 45 0.33 -1.85 12.27
N THR A 46 -0.83 -1.44 12.78
CA THR A 46 -1.99 -1.11 11.92
C THR A 46 -1.72 0.10 11.03
N LEU A 47 -1.05 1.14 11.54
CA LEU A 47 -0.63 2.29 10.73
C LEU A 47 0.39 1.90 9.66
N ASP A 48 1.26 0.93 9.94
CA ASP A 48 2.21 0.42 8.94
C ASP A 48 1.51 -0.27 7.76
N TRP A 49 0.39 -0.96 8.00
CA TRP A 49 -0.46 -1.48 6.92
C TRP A 49 -1.08 -0.36 6.07
N VAL A 50 -1.52 0.73 6.69
CA VAL A 50 -2.02 1.91 5.95
C VAL A 50 -0.92 2.51 5.08
N ASN A 51 0.28 2.68 5.64
CA ASN A 51 1.44 3.17 4.91
C ASN A 51 1.81 2.25 3.73
N LEU A 52 1.76 0.94 3.94
CA LEU A 52 2.00 -0.04 2.90
C LEU A 52 1.03 0.14 1.71
N TYR A 53 -0.27 0.25 1.97
CA TYR A 53 -1.26 0.39 0.90
C TYR A 53 -1.06 1.70 0.11
N ALA A 54 -0.69 2.79 0.80
CA ALA A 54 -0.42 4.07 0.16
C ALA A 54 0.82 4.01 -0.72
N LEU A 55 1.90 3.39 -0.20
CA LEU A 55 3.13 3.17 -0.94
C LEU A 55 2.89 2.30 -2.17
N ALA A 56 2.19 1.18 -2.02
CA ALA A 56 1.93 0.26 -3.12
C ALA A 56 1.25 0.97 -4.30
N VAL A 57 0.23 1.79 -4.05
CA VAL A 57 -0.47 2.53 -5.11
C VAL A 57 0.38 3.66 -5.69
N ASN A 58 1.11 4.39 -4.85
CA ASN A 58 1.93 5.51 -5.31
C ASN A 58 3.18 5.05 -6.07
N GLU A 59 3.73 3.88 -5.73
CA GLU A 59 4.81 3.23 -6.48
C GLU A 59 4.31 2.70 -7.83
N GLU A 60 3.10 2.13 -7.89
CA GLU A 60 2.45 1.78 -9.16
C GLU A 60 2.20 3.01 -10.03
N ASN A 61 1.73 4.11 -9.45
CA ASN A 61 1.58 5.38 -10.16
C ASN A 61 2.92 5.86 -10.75
N ALA A 62 3.96 5.91 -9.92
CA ALA A 62 5.28 6.39 -10.32
C ALA A 62 5.93 5.51 -11.41
N ALA A 63 5.58 4.23 -11.48
CA ALA A 63 6.05 3.31 -12.51
C ALA A 63 5.21 3.32 -13.80
N GLY A 64 4.17 4.17 -13.90
CA GLY A 64 3.27 4.21 -15.05
C GLY A 64 2.24 3.08 -15.09
N GLY A 65 2.00 2.43 -13.94
CA GLY A 65 0.98 1.41 -13.78
C GLY A 65 -0.45 1.98 -13.78
N ARG A 66 -1.45 1.10 -13.88
CA ARG A 66 -2.86 1.50 -13.89
C ARG A 66 -3.33 1.91 -12.49
N VAL A 67 -3.60 3.20 -12.30
CA VAL A 67 -4.17 3.75 -11.06
C VAL A 67 -5.59 4.30 -11.26
N VAL A 68 -6.29 4.54 -10.16
CA VAL A 68 -7.59 5.23 -10.16
C VAL A 68 -7.37 6.53 -9.40
N THR A 69 -7.73 7.66 -10.01
CA THR A 69 -7.58 8.99 -9.41
C THR A 69 -8.39 9.11 -8.12
N ALA A 70 -7.83 9.85 -7.15
CA ALA A 70 -8.55 10.13 -5.89
C ALA A 70 -8.05 11.39 -5.16
N PRO A 71 -8.31 12.63 -5.65
CA PRO A 71 -8.96 13.00 -6.92
C PRO A 71 -7.99 13.10 -8.10
N THR A 72 -6.69 12.95 -7.86
CA THR A 72 -5.63 12.96 -8.88
C THR A 72 -4.79 11.69 -8.79
N ASP A 73 -3.93 11.45 -9.77
CA ASP A 73 -2.99 10.32 -9.74
C ASP A 73 -2.01 10.41 -8.57
N GLY A 74 -1.51 11.61 -8.26
CA GLY A 74 -0.60 11.83 -7.13
C GLY A 74 -1.22 11.57 -5.76
N ALA A 75 -2.56 11.63 -5.64
CA ALA A 75 -3.31 11.35 -4.43
C ALA A 75 -3.97 9.95 -4.43
N ALA A 76 -3.76 9.16 -5.48
CA ALA A 76 -4.49 7.90 -5.72
C ALA A 76 -4.35 6.87 -4.59
N GLY A 77 -3.27 6.91 -3.80
CA GLY A 77 -3.03 5.97 -2.71
C GLY A 77 -3.87 6.19 -1.45
N ILE A 78 -4.46 7.37 -1.24
CA ILE A 78 -5.10 7.68 0.05
C ILE A 78 -6.40 6.90 0.26
N ILE A 79 -7.35 7.01 -0.68
CA ILE A 79 -8.64 6.32 -0.60
C ILE A 79 -8.50 4.79 -0.46
N PRO A 80 -7.73 4.07 -1.32
CA PRO A 80 -7.56 2.64 -1.15
C PRO A 80 -6.96 2.25 0.20
N SER A 81 -6.04 3.06 0.75
CA SER A 81 -5.41 2.75 2.05
C SER A 81 -6.42 2.77 3.19
N VAL A 82 -7.30 3.79 3.22
CA VAL A 82 -8.35 3.90 4.24
C VAL A 82 -9.41 2.81 4.06
N LEU A 83 -9.78 2.48 2.82
CA LEU A 83 -10.75 1.40 2.56
C LEU A 83 -10.21 0.03 2.98
N HIS A 84 -8.94 -0.28 2.68
CA HIS A 84 -8.30 -1.51 3.14
C HIS A 84 -8.12 -1.54 4.66
N TYR A 85 -7.88 -0.39 5.30
CA TYR A 85 -7.86 -0.31 6.76
C TYR A 85 -9.23 -0.66 7.35
N PHE A 86 -10.28 -0.04 6.82
CA PHE A 86 -11.65 -0.27 7.28
C PHE A 86 -12.03 -1.74 7.15
N ASP A 87 -11.84 -2.31 5.96
CA ASP A 87 -12.13 -3.72 5.64
C ASP A 87 -11.37 -4.71 6.53
N ARG A 88 -10.10 -4.41 6.86
CA ARG A 88 -9.23 -5.36 7.57
C ARG A 88 -9.25 -5.23 9.09
N PHE A 89 -9.43 -4.02 9.63
CA PHE A 89 -9.20 -3.74 11.05
C PHE A 89 -10.42 -3.21 11.80
N CYS A 90 -11.48 -2.77 11.12
CA CYS A 90 -12.71 -2.36 11.79
C CYS A 90 -13.66 -3.55 11.97
N ALA A 91 -13.97 -3.89 13.22
CA ALA A 91 -14.95 -4.94 13.51
C ALA A 91 -16.33 -4.57 12.95
N GLY A 92 -16.97 -5.51 12.25
CA GLY A 92 -18.26 -5.26 11.58
C GLY A 92 -18.15 -4.57 10.22
N ALA A 93 -16.94 -4.46 9.66
CA ALA A 93 -16.76 -4.12 8.25
C ALA A 93 -17.25 -5.28 7.38
N SER A 94 -18.54 -5.24 7.03
CA SER A 94 -19.22 -6.05 6.00
C SER A 94 -20.70 -5.65 5.93
#